data_AF-A0A7C1BQ98-F1
#
_entry.id   AF-A0A7C1BQ98-F1
#
_cell.length_a   1.000
_cell.length_b   1.000
_cell.length_c   1.000
_cell.angle_alpha   90.00
_cell.angle_beta   90.00
_cell.angle_gamma   90.00
#
_symmetry.space_group_name_H-M   'P 1'
#
loop_
_entity.id
_entity.type
_entity.pdbx_description
1 polymer ?
#
loop_
_entity_poly.entity_id
_entity_poly.type
_entity_poly.pdbx_seq_one_letter_code
_entity_poly.pdbx_strand_id
1 'polypeptide(L)'
;MVKLHVGIDDTDSPRTGCTTYIAALLVEKLEKENVTFVEYPKLIRLNPNVPWKTRGNGAVSLTFLCQKDMIEKIKDIVTETVEKNSDIGYPGTDPGVVFLEGEVPEEIEVFARKAITGIVDKEQALKLVEKYGGEARFFEDERGVIGGLAAIGESLDGDHTYELIAYRTPENRGTVRKVDKDSVIAMDRAMHRETFNNFDYEKGRILITPHGPDPVLWGVRGESAEAVVKAHRMLKAYEPIERWVIFKTNQGTDAHLRRVKSISEVKPFHPVIVEGEVSENPKIIPRRHVVFKLSDGTGTIDCAAFEPTGTLRKVAARLQVGDLIEVMGGVKPRTDGKPETINLEKLR
;
A
#
# COMPACT_ATOMS: atom_id res chain seq x y z
N MET A 1 -10.61 11.71 28.51
CA MET A 1 -10.04 11.67 27.14
C MET A 1 -10.75 10.58 26.37
N VAL A 2 -10.98 10.78 25.08
CA VAL A 2 -11.62 9.81 24.18
C VAL A 2 -10.59 9.41 23.12
N LYS A 3 -10.59 8.14 22.73
CA LYS A 3 -9.78 7.61 21.63
C LYS A 3 -10.50 7.90 20.32
N LEU A 4 -9.81 8.55 19.39
CA LEU A 4 -10.32 8.88 18.07
C LEU A 4 -9.40 8.27 17.02
N HIS A 5 -10.01 7.57 16.07
CA HIS A 5 -9.37 7.05 14.87
C HIS A 5 -9.79 7.91 13.68
N VAL A 6 -8.80 8.29 12.86
CA VAL A 6 -9.00 9.05 11.63
C VAL A 6 -8.40 8.27 10.47
N GLY A 7 -9.22 7.82 9.53
CA GLY A 7 -8.80 7.15 8.31
C GLY A 7 -8.92 8.06 7.11
N ILE A 8 -7.94 8.06 6.21
CA ILE A 8 -7.89 8.93 5.02
C ILE A 8 -7.43 8.11 3.81
N ASP A 9 -8.12 8.26 2.68
CA ASP A 9 -7.70 7.66 1.40
C ASP A 9 -8.11 8.52 0.19
N ASP A 10 -7.55 8.16 -0.97
CA ASP A 10 -7.91 8.64 -2.31
C ASP A 10 -7.78 10.16 -2.51
N THR A 11 -6.70 10.71 -1.95
CA THR A 11 -6.41 12.15 -1.95
C THR A 11 -5.51 12.59 -3.11
N ASP A 12 -4.80 11.64 -3.73
CA ASP A 12 -3.78 11.90 -4.73
C ASP A 12 -4.23 11.51 -6.15
N SER A 13 -3.50 12.03 -7.13
CA SER A 13 -3.72 11.74 -8.54
C SER A 13 -2.38 11.48 -9.24
N PRO A 14 -2.38 11.00 -10.50
CA PRO A 14 -1.17 10.95 -11.31
C PRO A 14 -0.47 12.32 -11.50
N ARG A 15 -1.16 13.43 -11.23
CA ARG A 15 -0.63 14.80 -11.41
C ARG A 15 0.00 15.37 -10.15
N THR A 16 -0.52 15.07 -8.97
CA THR A 16 -0.09 15.69 -7.71
C THR A 16 -0.65 14.95 -6.49
N GLY A 17 -0.28 15.40 -5.30
CA GLY A 17 -0.81 14.89 -4.02
C GLY A 17 -0.06 13.67 -3.49
N CYS A 18 -0.38 13.32 -2.25
CA CYS A 18 0.02 12.07 -1.60
C CYS A 18 -0.71 11.96 -0.26
N THR A 19 -1.46 10.88 -0.03
CA THR A 19 -2.20 10.66 1.22
C THR A 19 -1.29 10.69 2.45
N THR A 20 -0.08 10.15 2.34
CA THR A 20 0.87 10.15 3.45
C THR A 20 1.41 11.54 3.78
N TYR A 21 1.50 12.44 2.80
CA TYR A 21 1.87 13.84 3.03
C TYR A 21 0.80 14.58 3.83
N ILE A 22 -0.48 14.30 3.56
CA ILE A 22 -1.60 14.83 4.35
C ILE A 22 -1.53 14.33 5.78
N ALA A 23 -1.27 13.04 6.00
CA ALA A 23 -1.03 12.51 7.35
C ALA A 23 0.14 13.22 8.06
N ALA A 24 1.25 13.48 7.35
CA ALA A 24 2.39 14.20 7.93
C ALA A 24 2.02 15.64 8.36
N LEU A 25 1.22 16.35 7.55
CA LEU A 25 0.69 17.67 7.93
C LEU A 25 -0.24 17.58 9.15
N LEU A 26 -1.07 16.54 9.21
CA LEU A 26 -2.01 16.34 10.31
C LEU A 26 -1.32 16.02 11.62
N VAL A 27 -0.24 15.22 11.60
CA VAL A 27 0.57 14.97 12.81
C VAL A 27 1.02 16.30 13.43
N GLU A 28 1.67 17.17 12.66
CA GLU A 28 2.15 18.48 13.15
C GLU A 28 1.02 19.40 13.63
N LYS A 29 -0.14 19.39 12.95
CA LYS A 29 -1.29 20.22 13.32
C LYS A 29 -1.98 19.74 14.59
N LEU A 30 -2.19 18.42 14.72
CA LEU A 30 -2.88 17.83 15.84
C LEU A 30 -2.03 17.83 17.12
N GLU A 31 -0.70 17.72 17.00
CA GLU A 31 0.20 17.93 18.15
C GLU A 31 0.00 19.30 18.82
N LYS A 32 -0.28 20.35 18.03
CA LYS A 32 -0.56 21.71 18.55
C LYS A 32 -1.90 21.81 19.27
N GLU A 33 -2.79 20.85 19.06
CA GLU A 33 -4.10 20.75 19.71
C GLU A 33 -4.07 19.90 20.99
N ASN A 34 -2.87 19.59 21.51
CA ASN A 34 -2.66 18.79 22.72
C ASN A 34 -3.29 17.38 22.66
N VAL A 35 -3.35 16.78 21.46
CA VAL A 35 -3.69 15.36 21.34
C VAL A 35 -2.51 14.50 21.76
N THR A 36 -2.78 13.28 22.23
CA THR A 36 -1.74 12.28 22.53
C THR A 36 -1.85 11.14 21.53
N PHE A 37 -0.89 11.03 20.60
CA PHE A 37 -0.83 9.89 19.69
C PHE A 37 -0.62 8.58 20.46
N VAL A 38 -1.43 7.57 20.17
CA VAL A 38 -1.38 6.26 20.83
C VAL A 38 -0.33 5.35 20.18
N GLU A 39 -0.10 5.54 18.88
CA GLU A 39 0.80 4.76 18.06
C GLU A 39 1.31 5.59 16.86
N TYR A 40 2.28 5.04 16.11
CA TYR A 40 2.68 5.63 14.84
C TYR A 40 1.48 5.67 13.86
N PRO A 41 1.40 6.69 13.00
CA PRO A 41 0.50 6.65 11.84
C PRO A 41 0.62 5.32 11.10
N LYS A 42 -0.51 4.78 10.64
CA LYS A 42 -0.50 3.56 9.81
C LYS A 42 -0.56 3.92 8.34
N LEU A 43 0.20 3.20 7.53
CA LEU A 43 0.11 3.20 6.08
C LEU A 43 -0.29 1.81 5.61
N ILE A 44 -1.55 1.65 5.18
CA ILE A 44 -2.15 0.36 4.87
C ILE A 44 -2.27 0.23 3.35
N ARG A 45 -1.54 -0.72 2.78
CA ARG A 45 -1.71 -1.14 1.39
C ARG A 45 -2.93 -2.04 1.28
N LEU A 46 -3.90 -1.60 0.50
CA LEU A 46 -5.09 -2.37 0.16
C LEU A 46 -4.77 -3.31 -1.02
N ASN A 47 -5.79 -4.03 -1.51
CA ASN A 47 -5.62 -5.00 -2.56
C ASN A 47 -4.98 -4.39 -3.84
N PRO A 48 -3.76 -4.82 -4.23
CA PRO A 48 -3.06 -4.24 -5.38
C PRO A 48 -3.70 -4.60 -6.73
N ASN A 49 -4.68 -5.50 -6.77
CA ASN A 49 -5.28 -5.98 -8.00
C ASN A 49 -6.59 -5.29 -8.38
N VAL A 50 -7.13 -4.42 -7.52
CA VAL A 50 -8.35 -3.64 -7.80
C VAL A 50 -8.15 -2.75 -9.05
N PRO A 51 -9.15 -2.68 -9.97
CA PRO A 51 -9.02 -1.90 -11.20
C PRO A 51 -9.14 -0.38 -10.99
N TRP A 52 -9.85 0.06 -9.94
CA TRP A 52 -10.13 1.47 -9.64
C TRP A 52 -9.14 2.10 -8.65
N LYS A 53 -7.85 1.75 -8.77
CA LYS A 53 -6.83 2.20 -7.80
C LYS A 53 -6.01 3.38 -8.33
N THR A 54 -5.57 4.24 -7.43
CA THR A 54 -4.41 5.12 -7.67
C THR A 54 -3.11 4.31 -7.61
N ARG A 55 -1.96 4.96 -7.90
CA ARG A 55 -0.67 4.27 -7.87
C ARG A 55 -0.33 3.87 -6.43
N GLY A 56 -0.47 2.58 -6.15
CA GLY A 56 -0.03 1.97 -4.89
C GLY A 56 -1.16 1.62 -3.91
N ASN A 57 -2.40 2.06 -4.16
CA ASN A 57 -3.61 1.69 -3.41
C ASN A 57 -3.41 1.70 -1.88
N GLY A 58 -3.03 2.85 -1.33
CA GLY A 58 -2.62 2.95 0.07
C GLY A 58 -3.40 4.01 0.82
N ALA A 59 -4.03 3.61 1.92
CA ALA A 59 -4.74 4.49 2.84
C ALA A 59 -3.93 4.70 4.12
N VAL A 60 -4.26 5.74 4.88
CA VAL A 60 -3.58 6.06 6.16
C VAL A 60 -4.55 6.14 7.30
N SER A 61 -4.09 5.82 8.51
CA SER A 61 -4.85 6.09 9.73
C SER A 61 -4.01 6.71 10.84
N LEU A 62 -4.65 7.56 11.63
CA LEU A 62 -4.11 8.22 12.81
C LEU A 62 -4.97 7.84 14.02
N THR A 63 -4.35 7.39 15.10
CA THR A 63 -5.02 7.05 16.35
C THR A 63 -4.46 7.91 17.48
N PHE A 64 -5.31 8.67 18.16
CA PHE A 64 -4.89 9.54 19.26
C PHE A 64 -5.98 9.71 20.33
N LEU A 65 -5.56 10.11 21.52
CA LEU A 65 -6.44 10.53 22.62
C LEU A 65 -6.63 12.05 22.57
N CYS A 66 -7.87 12.50 22.71
CA CYS A 66 -8.22 13.91 22.78
C CYS A 66 -9.31 14.19 23.84
N GLN A 67 -9.56 15.47 24.14
CA GLN A 67 -10.71 15.86 24.97
C GLN A 67 -12.00 15.81 24.12
N LYS A 68 -13.12 15.45 24.75
CA LYS A 68 -14.38 15.19 24.02
C LYS A 68 -14.93 16.45 23.33
N ASP A 69 -14.76 17.59 23.96
CA ASP A 69 -15.13 18.92 23.44
C ASP A 69 -14.24 19.40 22.28
N MET A 70 -13.08 18.77 22.06
CA MET A 70 -12.17 19.08 20.95
C MET A 70 -12.47 18.28 19.68
N ILE A 71 -13.33 17.26 19.74
CA ILE A 71 -13.57 16.32 18.64
C ILE A 71 -14.02 17.05 17.36
N GLU A 72 -15.02 17.94 17.45
CA GLU A 72 -15.52 18.66 16.28
C GLU A 72 -14.45 19.58 15.67
N LYS A 73 -13.69 20.29 16.51
CA LYS A 73 -12.57 21.11 16.03
C LYS A 73 -11.51 20.25 15.31
N ILE A 74 -11.21 19.06 15.83
CA ILE A 74 -10.26 18.12 15.21
C ILE A 74 -10.81 17.62 13.87
N LYS A 75 -12.08 17.24 13.80
CA LYS A 75 -12.73 16.83 12.54
C LYS A 75 -12.63 17.91 11.48
N ASP A 76 -12.84 19.17 11.87
CA ASP A 76 -12.72 20.32 10.95
C ASP A 76 -11.28 20.53 10.49
N ILE A 77 -10.30 20.50 11.41
CA ILE A 77 -8.86 20.58 11.05
C ILE A 77 -8.48 19.48 10.06
N VAL A 78 -8.93 18.25 10.31
CA VAL A 78 -8.67 17.11 9.43
C VAL A 78 -9.29 17.34 8.05
N THR A 79 -10.58 17.64 8.02
CA THR A 79 -11.36 17.84 6.78
C THR A 79 -10.76 18.95 5.93
N GLU A 80 -10.49 20.12 6.52
CA GLU A 80 -9.88 21.24 5.80
C GLU A 80 -8.48 20.90 5.29
N THR A 81 -7.71 20.11 6.04
CA THR A 81 -6.36 19.73 5.61
C THR A 81 -6.42 18.77 4.43
N VAL A 82 -7.36 17.82 4.45
CA VAL A 82 -7.60 16.91 3.33
C VAL A 82 -8.06 17.71 2.11
N GLU A 83 -9.04 18.59 2.27
CA GLU A 83 -9.58 19.44 1.20
C GLU A 83 -8.48 20.26 0.51
N LYS A 84 -7.67 20.98 1.30
CA LYS A 84 -6.63 21.90 0.79
C LYS A 84 -5.46 21.18 0.11
N ASN A 85 -5.29 19.87 0.33
CA ASN A 85 -4.11 19.13 -0.11
C ASN A 85 -4.45 17.93 -1.03
N SER A 86 -5.73 17.76 -1.38
CA SER A 86 -6.17 16.73 -2.33
C SER A 86 -6.37 17.32 -3.72
N ASP A 87 -6.22 16.50 -4.77
CA ASP A 87 -6.47 16.91 -6.17
C ASP A 87 -7.97 16.81 -6.52
N ILE A 88 -8.81 17.50 -5.75
CA ILE A 88 -10.27 17.53 -5.95
C ILE A 88 -10.59 18.00 -7.37
N GLY A 89 -11.50 17.32 -8.05
CA GLY A 89 -11.86 17.56 -9.44
C GLY A 89 -11.01 16.80 -10.46
N TYR A 90 -10.03 15.99 -10.03
CA TYR A 90 -9.42 15.01 -10.93
C TYR A 90 -10.31 13.76 -11.05
N PRO A 91 -10.65 13.30 -12.26
CA PRO A 91 -11.45 12.09 -12.43
C PRO A 91 -10.82 10.87 -11.78
N GLY A 92 -11.51 10.29 -10.79
CA GLY A 92 -11.06 9.12 -10.03
C GLY A 92 -10.14 9.44 -8.85
N THR A 93 -10.15 10.68 -8.37
CA THR A 93 -9.65 11.07 -7.04
C THR A 93 -10.86 11.45 -6.19
N ASP A 94 -11.26 10.57 -5.28
CA ASP A 94 -12.47 10.70 -4.46
C ASP A 94 -12.12 10.71 -2.96
N PRO A 95 -11.56 11.82 -2.43
CA PRO A 95 -10.99 11.83 -1.10
C PRO A 95 -12.03 11.51 -0.03
N GLY A 96 -11.70 10.56 0.85
CA GLY A 96 -12.57 10.14 1.94
C GLY A 96 -11.87 10.23 3.28
N VAL A 97 -12.61 10.71 4.29
CA VAL A 97 -12.19 10.79 5.69
C VAL A 97 -13.19 10.02 6.54
N VAL A 98 -12.71 9.11 7.38
CA VAL A 98 -13.54 8.37 8.34
C VAL A 98 -13.08 8.68 9.75
N PHE A 99 -14.02 9.00 10.63
CA PHE A 99 -13.81 9.22 12.04
C PHE A 99 -14.53 8.12 12.84
N LEU A 100 -13.83 7.52 13.80
CA LEU A 100 -14.40 6.52 14.69
C LEU A 100 -13.92 6.74 16.12
N GLU A 101 -14.86 6.90 17.06
CA GLU A 101 -14.58 7.04 18.49
C GLU A 101 -14.54 5.66 19.17
N GLY A 102 -13.71 5.52 20.20
CA GLY A 102 -13.64 4.32 21.03
C GLY A 102 -12.76 3.22 20.43
N GLU A 103 -13.09 1.97 20.72
CA GLU A 103 -12.35 0.81 20.21
C GLU A 103 -12.87 0.38 18.84
N VAL A 104 -11.97 -0.13 18.00
CA VAL A 104 -12.31 -0.60 16.66
C VAL A 104 -13.09 -1.92 16.75
N PRO A 105 -14.33 -2.00 16.23
CA PRO A 105 -15.12 -3.22 16.20
C PRO A 105 -14.56 -4.30 15.27
N GLU A 106 -14.71 -5.57 15.64
CA GLU A 106 -14.26 -6.72 14.85
C GLU A 106 -14.80 -6.72 13.40
N GLU A 107 -16.03 -6.25 13.18
CA GLU A 107 -16.60 -6.16 11.83
C GLU A 107 -15.84 -5.19 10.91
N ILE A 108 -15.28 -4.11 11.47
CA ILE A 108 -14.42 -3.17 10.74
C ILE A 108 -13.05 -3.81 10.46
N GLU A 109 -12.51 -4.60 11.38
CA GLU A 109 -11.29 -5.37 11.12
C GLU A 109 -11.49 -6.43 10.03
N VAL A 110 -12.62 -7.14 10.06
CA VAL A 110 -13.01 -8.09 9.00
C VAL A 110 -13.13 -7.37 7.66
N PHE A 111 -13.71 -6.17 7.65
CA PHE A 111 -13.79 -5.33 6.46
C PHE A 111 -12.40 -4.96 5.93
N ALA A 112 -11.48 -4.50 6.79
CA ALA A 112 -10.11 -4.19 6.41
C ALA A 112 -9.40 -5.41 5.79
N ARG A 113 -9.50 -6.59 6.42
CA ARG A 113 -8.96 -7.84 5.88
C ARG A 113 -9.52 -8.18 4.50
N LYS A 114 -10.79 -7.92 4.24
CA LYS A 114 -11.41 -8.11 2.91
C LYS A 114 -10.92 -7.07 1.90
N ALA A 115 -10.78 -5.81 2.30
CA ALA A 115 -10.26 -4.73 1.44
C ALA A 115 -8.80 -4.93 1.02
N ILE A 116 -7.98 -5.56 1.88
CA ILE A 116 -6.58 -5.91 1.60
C ILE A 116 -6.48 -7.12 0.64
N THR A 117 -7.43 -8.06 0.71
CA THR A 117 -7.32 -9.37 0.03
C THR A 117 -8.34 -9.60 -1.08
N GLY A 118 -9.16 -8.60 -1.42
CA GLY A 118 -10.25 -8.77 -2.38
C GLY A 118 -10.91 -7.46 -2.78
N ILE A 119 -12.12 -7.58 -3.34
CA ILE A 119 -12.98 -6.44 -3.67
C ILE A 119 -14.00 -6.27 -2.55
N VAL A 120 -14.20 -5.02 -2.15
CA VAL A 120 -15.23 -4.61 -1.19
C VAL A 120 -16.12 -3.53 -1.80
N ASP A 121 -17.32 -3.40 -1.23
CA ASP A 121 -18.33 -2.45 -1.69
C ASP A 121 -18.36 -1.21 -0.78
N LYS A 122 -18.55 -0.02 -1.38
CA LYS A 122 -18.63 1.24 -0.63
C LYS A 122 -19.84 1.30 0.31
N GLU A 123 -20.96 0.69 -0.07
CA GLU A 123 -22.18 0.64 0.74
C GLU A 123 -21.97 -0.18 2.00
N GLN A 124 -21.11 -1.22 1.94
CA GLN A 124 -20.72 -1.97 3.14
C GLN A 124 -19.89 -1.10 4.09
N ALA A 125 -18.98 -0.28 3.56
CA ALA A 125 -18.19 0.63 4.37
C ALA A 125 -19.07 1.67 5.08
N LEU A 126 -19.96 2.33 4.35
CA LEU A 126 -20.88 3.33 4.90
C LEU A 126 -21.80 2.75 5.98
N LYS A 127 -22.36 1.55 5.75
CA LYS A 127 -23.19 0.84 6.75
C LYS A 127 -22.42 0.54 8.03
N LEU A 128 -21.13 0.18 7.93
CA LEU A 128 -20.29 -0.06 9.11
C LEU A 128 -19.99 1.24 9.86
N VAL A 129 -19.68 2.32 9.14
CA VAL A 129 -19.47 3.64 9.76
C VAL A 129 -20.72 4.06 10.54
N GLU A 130 -21.91 4.02 9.91
CA GLU A 130 -23.18 4.36 10.55
C GLU A 130 -23.49 3.46 11.75
N LYS A 131 -23.36 2.14 11.58
CA LYS A 131 -23.67 1.14 12.62
C LYS A 131 -22.88 1.38 13.91
N TYR A 132 -21.64 1.85 13.80
CA TYR A 132 -20.76 2.08 14.95
C TYR A 132 -20.64 3.55 15.34
N GLY A 133 -21.55 4.41 14.85
CA GLY A 133 -21.60 5.82 15.22
C GLY A 133 -20.40 6.62 14.74
N GLY A 134 -19.69 6.14 13.72
CA GLY A 134 -18.63 6.88 13.05
C GLY A 134 -19.20 7.96 12.13
N GLU A 135 -18.30 8.81 11.63
CA GLU A 135 -18.63 9.86 10.67
C GLU A 135 -17.74 9.72 9.44
N ALA A 136 -18.33 9.78 8.25
CA ALA A 136 -17.60 9.82 6.99
C ALA A 136 -17.81 11.19 6.32
N ARG A 137 -16.71 11.82 5.89
CA ARG A 137 -16.72 13.04 5.08
C ARG A 137 -16.05 12.76 3.74
N PHE A 138 -16.64 13.24 2.65
CA PHE A 138 -16.17 13.03 1.28
C PHE A 138 -16.45 14.29 0.44
N PHE A 139 -15.69 14.46 -0.64
CA PHE A 139 -15.72 15.70 -1.44
C PHE A 139 -16.39 15.55 -2.82
N GLU A 140 -16.34 14.36 -3.43
CA GLU A 140 -17.01 14.08 -4.73
C GLU A 140 -17.77 12.75 -4.69
N ASP A 141 -17.10 11.61 -4.90
CA ASP A 141 -17.64 10.27 -4.62
C ASP A 141 -17.22 9.79 -3.22
N GLU A 142 -17.86 8.72 -2.75
CA GLU A 142 -17.68 8.14 -1.42
C GLU A 142 -16.63 7.02 -1.41
N ARG A 143 -15.86 6.84 -2.50
CA ARG A 143 -14.95 5.69 -2.64
C ARG A 143 -13.80 5.70 -1.64
N GLY A 144 -13.23 6.87 -1.32
CA GLY A 144 -12.18 6.99 -0.31
C GLY A 144 -12.59 6.50 1.09
N VAL A 145 -13.90 6.39 1.38
CA VAL A 145 -14.40 5.80 2.64
C VAL A 145 -13.96 4.34 2.80
N ILE A 146 -13.84 3.58 1.69
CA ILE A 146 -13.37 2.19 1.73
C ILE A 146 -11.98 2.14 2.35
N GLY A 147 -11.05 2.94 1.84
CA GLY A 147 -9.67 2.91 2.32
C GLY A 147 -9.52 3.55 3.69
N GLY A 148 -10.22 4.65 3.95
CA GLY A 148 -10.23 5.27 5.29
C GLY A 148 -10.70 4.29 6.36
N LEU A 149 -11.82 3.59 6.12
CA LEU A 149 -12.34 2.59 7.04
C LEU A 149 -11.40 1.38 7.16
N ALA A 150 -10.86 0.88 6.05
CA ALA A 150 -9.91 -0.23 6.06
C ALA A 150 -8.61 0.12 6.81
N ALA A 151 -8.14 1.37 6.71
CA ALA A 151 -6.95 1.82 7.44
C ALA A 151 -7.18 1.91 8.95
N ILE A 152 -8.41 2.23 9.38
CA ILE A 152 -8.81 2.15 10.80
C ILE A 152 -8.87 0.68 11.26
N GLY A 153 -9.45 -0.20 10.43
CA GLY A 153 -9.66 -1.61 10.76
C GLY A 153 -8.41 -2.50 10.76
N GLU A 154 -7.34 -2.11 10.06
CA GLU A 154 -6.10 -2.88 10.05
C GLU A 154 -5.25 -2.53 11.29
N SER A 155 -5.24 -3.44 12.27
CA SER A 155 -4.55 -3.22 13.54
C SER A 155 -3.02 -3.32 13.43
N LEU A 156 -2.50 -4.09 12.46
CA LEU A 156 -1.08 -4.45 12.34
C LEU A 156 -0.56 -5.19 13.59
N ASP A 157 -1.40 -5.99 14.25
CA ASP A 157 -0.98 -6.83 15.39
C ASP A 157 -0.21 -8.08 14.95
N GLY A 158 -0.37 -8.49 13.69
CA GLY A 158 0.42 -9.55 13.06
C GLY A 158 1.78 -9.03 12.56
N ASP A 159 2.23 -9.60 11.43
CA ASP A 159 3.44 -9.13 10.75
C ASP A 159 3.25 -7.70 10.23
N HIS A 160 4.28 -6.87 10.40
CA HIS A 160 4.30 -5.47 9.99
C HIS A 160 5.73 -4.98 9.87
N THR A 161 5.91 -3.92 9.09
CA THR A 161 7.18 -3.22 8.95
C THR A 161 6.98 -1.72 9.20
N TYR A 162 8.05 -0.96 9.08
CA TYR A 162 8.04 0.50 9.22
C TYR A 162 8.53 1.14 7.92
N GLU A 163 7.95 2.29 7.57
CA GLU A 163 8.42 3.13 6.46
C GLU A 163 8.60 4.57 6.95
N LEU A 164 9.84 5.09 6.90
CA LEU A 164 10.10 6.51 7.10
C LEU A 164 10.02 7.23 5.76
N ILE A 165 9.07 8.15 5.65
CA ILE A 165 8.87 8.95 4.45
C ILE A 165 9.34 10.38 4.72
N ALA A 166 10.33 10.83 3.94
CA ALA A 166 10.79 12.21 3.91
C ALA A 166 10.13 12.95 2.75
N TYR A 167 9.77 14.22 2.95
CA TYR A 167 9.03 15.03 1.97
C TYR A 167 9.83 16.24 1.50
N ARG A 168 9.56 16.65 0.26
CA ARG A 168 10.21 17.74 -0.47
C ARG A 168 9.44 19.03 -0.28
N THR A 169 10.18 20.13 -0.16
CA THR A 169 9.58 21.46 -0.17
C THR A 169 8.83 21.71 -1.49
N PRO A 170 7.76 22.54 -1.49
CA PRO A 170 6.93 22.78 -2.69
C PRO A 170 7.73 23.18 -3.93
N GLU A 171 8.81 23.95 -3.78
CA GLU A 171 9.64 24.48 -4.87
C GLU A 171 10.38 23.37 -5.63
N ASN A 172 10.59 22.23 -4.99
CA ASN A 172 11.30 21.10 -5.59
C ASN A 172 10.33 20.08 -6.24
N ARG A 173 9.03 20.13 -5.98
CA ARG A 173 8.06 19.17 -6.53
C ARG A 173 8.00 19.25 -8.06
N GLY A 174 7.80 18.10 -8.72
CA GLY A 174 7.86 18.01 -10.19
C GLY A 174 9.27 18.01 -10.79
N THR A 175 10.31 18.37 -10.03
CA THR A 175 11.70 18.31 -10.49
C THR A 175 12.35 16.96 -10.17
N VAL A 176 13.50 16.67 -10.78
CA VAL A 176 14.31 15.48 -10.46
C VAL A 176 14.78 15.52 -9.01
N ARG A 177 14.52 14.45 -8.25
CA ARG A 177 14.96 14.28 -6.87
C ARG A 177 16.49 14.33 -6.79
N LYS A 178 17.02 15.14 -5.88
CA LYS A 178 18.46 15.35 -5.70
C LYS A 178 18.96 14.51 -4.52
N VAL A 179 19.05 13.20 -4.71
CA VAL A 179 19.48 12.24 -3.68
C VAL A 179 20.87 11.69 -4.03
N ASP A 180 21.76 11.66 -3.04
CA ASP A 180 23.10 11.12 -3.20
C ASP A 180 23.07 9.59 -3.30
N LYS A 181 23.34 9.06 -4.49
CA LYS A 181 23.28 7.62 -4.78
C LYS A 181 24.25 6.80 -3.92
N ASP A 182 25.45 7.32 -3.66
CA ASP A 182 26.47 6.60 -2.89
C ASP A 182 26.06 6.48 -1.42
N SER A 183 25.40 7.50 -0.85
CA SER A 183 24.79 7.43 0.48
C SER A 183 23.71 6.35 0.57
N VAL A 184 22.89 6.18 -0.48
CA VAL A 184 21.88 5.11 -0.52
C VAL A 184 22.54 3.73 -0.53
N ILE A 185 23.58 3.55 -1.35
CA ILE A 185 24.32 2.27 -1.42
C ILE A 185 25.02 1.98 -0.09
N ALA A 186 25.64 2.98 0.53
CA ALA A 186 26.30 2.83 1.83
C ALA A 186 25.29 2.46 2.93
N MET A 187 24.15 3.14 2.96
CA MET A 187 23.04 2.84 3.88
C MET A 187 22.53 1.41 3.66
N ASP A 188 22.21 1.03 2.43
CA ASP A 188 21.67 -0.28 2.09
C ASP A 188 22.61 -1.42 2.52
N ARG A 189 23.92 -1.29 2.28
CA ARG A 189 24.92 -2.27 2.72
C ARG A 189 25.03 -2.37 4.23
N ALA A 190 25.07 -1.23 4.92
CA ALA A 190 25.21 -1.20 6.37
C ALA A 190 23.95 -1.73 7.08
N MET A 191 22.78 -1.51 6.49
CA MET A 191 21.47 -1.78 7.07
C MET A 191 20.76 -2.97 6.44
N HIS A 192 21.46 -3.83 5.67
CA HIS A 192 20.87 -4.94 4.89
C HIS A 192 20.07 -5.98 5.71
N ARG A 193 20.23 -6.00 7.04
CA ARG A 193 19.49 -6.88 7.96
C ARG A 193 18.28 -6.22 8.60
N GLU A 194 18.20 -4.90 8.53
CA GLU A 194 17.22 -4.08 9.25
C GLU A 194 16.34 -3.26 8.29
N THR A 195 16.76 -3.11 7.03
CA THR A 195 16.06 -2.39 5.97
C THR A 195 16.08 -3.19 4.67
N PHE A 196 15.13 -2.94 3.79
CA PHE A 196 14.98 -3.72 2.56
C PHE A 196 14.46 -2.87 1.40
N ASN A 197 14.64 -3.39 0.18
CA ASN A 197 14.20 -2.77 -1.06
C ASN A 197 14.70 -1.33 -1.25
N ASN A 198 15.94 -1.02 -0.84
CA ASN A 198 16.47 0.34 -0.95
C ASN A 198 17.15 0.63 -2.28
N PHE A 199 17.88 -0.35 -2.81
CA PHE A 199 18.67 -0.23 -4.03
C PHE A 199 18.61 -1.48 -4.90
N ASP A 200 18.48 -1.31 -6.21
CA ASP A 200 18.56 -2.38 -7.21
C ASP A 200 19.97 -2.40 -7.80
N TYR A 201 20.78 -3.37 -7.37
CA TYR A 201 22.15 -3.55 -7.86
C TYR A 201 22.23 -4.07 -9.29
N GLU A 202 21.22 -4.81 -9.77
CA GLU A 202 21.22 -5.30 -11.15
C GLU A 202 21.03 -4.16 -12.15
N LYS A 203 20.17 -3.20 -11.81
CA LYS A 203 19.86 -2.04 -12.68
C LYS A 203 20.58 -0.76 -12.25
N GLY A 204 21.31 -0.78 -11.14
CA GLY A 204 21.98 0.39 -10.56
C GLY A 204 21.01 1.52 -10.20
N ARG A 205 19.80 1.18 -9.73
CA ARG A 205 18.68 2.12 -9.53
C ARG A 205 18.32 2.28 -8.05
N ILE A 206 18.10 3.51 -7.61
CA ILE A 206 17.55 3.82 -6.28
C ILE A 206 16.06 3.43 -6.26
N LEU A 207 15.65 2.63 -5.26
CA LEU A 207 14.27 2.13 -5.14
C LEU A 207 13.43 2.95 -4.16
N ILE A 208 14.06 3.58 -3.14
CA ILE A 208 13.36 4.39 -2.13
C ILE A 208 12.79 5.70 -2.66
N THR A 209 13.20 6.15 -3.85
CA THR A 209 12.75 7.42 -4.43
C THR A 209 11.64 7.18 -5.45
N PRO A 210 10.42 7.72 -5.26
CA PRO A 210 9.38 7.59 -6.26
C PRO A 210 9.68 8.38 -7.55
N HIS A 211 8.92 8.08 -8.59
CA HIS A 211 8.96 8.79 -9.85
C HIS A 211 7.71 9.66 -10.00
N GLY A 212 7.90 10.90 -10.45
CA GLY A 212 6.80 11.82 -10.72
C GLY A 212 6.81 13.06 -9.82
N PRO A 213 5.71 13.83 -9.85
CA PRO A 213 5.60 15.14 -9.21
C PRO A 213 5.24 15.08 -7.72
N ASP A 214 5.06 13.88 -7.17
CA ASP A 214 4.65 13.67 -5.78
C ASP A 214 5.62 14.32 -4.76
N PRO A 215 5.15 14.64 -3.54
CA PRO A 215 5.93 15.34 -2.53
C PRO A 215 6.99 14.47 -1.84
N VAL A 216 7.06 13.16 -2.07
CA VAL A 216 7.98 12.27 -1.35
C VAL A 216 9.39 12.44 -1.88
N LEU A 217 10.37 12.68 -1.02
CA LEU A 217 11.79 12.64 -1.36
C LEU A 217 12.26 11.18 -1.44
N TRP A 218 12.07 10.44 -0.35
CA TRP A 218 12.31 9.00 -0.26
C TRP A 218 11.41 8.35 0.80
N GLY A 219 11.19 7.04 0.66
CA GLY A 219 10.58 6.16 1.66
C GLY A 219 11.52 4.99 1.98
N VAL A 220 12.08 4.94 3.19
CA VAL A 220 12.96 3.85 3.62
C VAL A 220 12.16 2.86 4.45
N ARG A 221 12.25 1.57 4.10
CA ARG A 221 11.51 0.49 4.76
C ARG A 221 12.43 -0.35 5.64
N GLY A 222 11.93 -0.78 6.78
CA GLY A 222 12.68 -1.63 7.70
C GLY A 222 11.86 -2.28 8.79
N GLU A 223 12.55 -3.09 9.59
CA GLU A 223 11.96 -3.97 10.60
C GLU A 223 11.58 -3.22 11.90
N SER A 224 12.07 -1.99 12.10
CA SER A 224 11.79 -1.19 13.30
C SER A 224 11.79 0.30 13.01
N ALA A 225 11.14 1.08 13.88
CA ALA A 225 11.14 2.54 13.84
C ALA A 225 12.58 3.09 14.00
N GLU A 226 13.39 2.47 14.86
CA GLU A 226 14.79 2.83 15.09
C GLU A 226 15.64 2.59 13.84
N ALA A 227 15.43 1.46 13.16
CA ALA A 227 16.16 1.12 11.93
C ALA A 227 15.89 2.14 10.83
N VAL A 228 14.64 2.52 10.59
CA VAL A 228 14.30 3.50 9.54
C VAL A 228 14.81 4.91 9.87
N VAL A 229 14.85 5.30 11.16
CA VAL A 229 15.47 6.57 11.59
C VAL A 229 16.98 6.55 11.38
N LYS A 230 17.66 5.46 11.76
CA LYS A 230 19.10 5.28 11.56
C LYS A 230 19.44 5.34 10.08
N ALA A 231 18.68 4.63 9.24
CA ALA A 231 18.85 4.65 7.79
C ALA A 231 18.62 6.06 7.20
N HIS A 232 17.57 6.76 7.63
CA HIS A 232 17.31 8.14 7.20
C HIS A 232 18.48 9.08 7.50
N ARG A 233 19.12 8.96 8.68
CA ARG A 233 20.28 9.77 9.07
C ARG A 233 21.55 9.47 8.25
N MET A 234 21.63 8.31 7.60
CA MET A 234 22.75 7.94 6.72
C MET A 234 22.57 8.49 5.30
N LEU A 235 21.33 8.80 4.89
CA LEU A 235 21.03 9.31 3.57
C LEU A 235 21.40 10.79 3.44
N LYS A 236 21.86 11.16 2.24
CA LYS A 236 22.22 12.54 1.92
C LYS A 236 21.34 13.08 0.79
N ALA A 237 20.70 14.21 1.04
CA ALA A 237 19.96 14.98 0.05
C ALA A 237 20.75 16.23 -0.35
N TYR A 238 20.64 16.61 -1.62
CA TYR A 238 21.13 17.88 -2.19
C TYR A 238 19.96 18.86 -2.45
N GLU A 239 18.85 18.65 -1.74
CA GLU A 239 17.68 19.52 -1.65
C GLU A 239 17.13 19.47 -0.22
N PRO A 240 16.45 20.53 0.26
CA PRO A 240 15.90 20.55 1.62
C PRO A 240 14.83 19.49 1.83
N ILE A 241 14.87 18.87 3.00
CA ILE A 241 13.81 18.00 3.52
C ILE A 241 12.83 18.90 4.28
N GLU A 242 11.58 18.92 3.85
CA GLU A 242 10.52 19.75 4.44
C GLU A 242 10.07 19.18 5.80
N ARG A 243 9.76 17.89 5.82
CA ARG A 243 9.35 17.11 6.99
C ARG A 243 9.56 15.63 6.74
N TRP A 244 9.43 14.82 7.77
CA TRP A 244 9.39 13.37 7.66
C TRP A 244 8.48 12.78 8.74
N VAL A 245 7.97 11.58 8.49
CA VAL A 245 7.17 10.83 9.47
C VAL A 245 7.43 9.34 9.30
N ILE A 246 7.30 8.59 10.38
CA ILE A 246 7.39 7.13 10.39
C ILE A 246 5.97 6.56 10.35
N PHE A 247 5.73 5.64 9.43
CA PHE A 247 4.52 4.85 9.37
C PHE A 247 4.78 3.42 9.83
N LYS A 248 3.85 2.84 10.59
CA LYS A 248 3.71 1.39 10.72
C LYS A 248 2.93 0.89 9.50
N THR A 249 3.33 -0.20 8.86
CA THR A 249 2.75 -0.61 7.57
C THR A 249 2.68 -2.12 7.39
N ASN A 250 1.74 -2.59 6.55
CA ASN A 250 1.67 -3.97 6.09
C ASN A 250 2.57 -4.26 4.87
N GLN A 251 3.42 -3.32 4.46
CA GLN A 251 4.35 -3.55 3.35
C GLN A 251 5.39 -4.61 3.71
N GLY A 252 5.76 -5.45 2.74
CA GLY A 252 6.77 -6.50 2.94
C GLY A 252 6.28 -7.76 3.66
N THR A 253 4.98 -7.84 3.99
CA THR A 253 4.40 -8.91 4.84
C THR A 253 3.59 -9.96 4.07
N ASP A 254 3.39 -9.77 2.76
CA ASP A 254 2.45 -10.55 1.94
C ASP A 254 0.97 -10.52 2.41
N ALA A 255 0.56 -9.50 3.19
CA ALA A 255 -0.79 -9.39 3.75
C ALA A 255 -1.94 -9.53 2.72
N HIS A 256 -1.69 -9.23 1.43
CA HIS A 256 -2.69 -9.36 0.36
C HIS A 256 -2.88 -10.79 -0.15
N LEU A 257 -1.92 -11.69 0.07
CA LEU A 257 -1.95 -13.05 -0.45
C LEU A 257 -2.84 -13.96 0.40
N ARG A 258 -3.73 -14.72 -0.25
CA ARG A 258 -4.58 -15.73 0.40
C ARG A 258 -4.38 -17.11 -0.18
N ARG A 259 -4.14 -18.10 0.67
CA ARG A 259 -4.11 -19.49 0.24
C ARG A 259 -5.50 -19.95 -0.18
N VAL A 260 -5.61 -20.48 -1.39
CA VAL A 260 -6.81 -21.17 -1.88
C VAL A 260 -6.62 -22.67 -1.76
N LYS A 261 -7.71 -23.43 -1.61
CA LYS A 261 -7.61 -24.89 -1.51
C LYS A 261 -7.43 -25.56 -2.87
N SER A 262 -7.91 -24.90 -3.92
CA SER A 262 -7.86 -25.42 -5.27
C SER A 262 -7.90 -24.31 -6.32
N ILE A 263 -7.43 -24.62 -7.53
CA ILE A 263 -7.45 -23.71 -8.69
C ILE A 263 -8.89 -23.32 -9.04
N SER A 264 -9.88 -24.20 -8.84
CA SER A 264 -11.29 -23.86 -9.07
C SER A 264 -11.83 -22.75 -8.16
N GLU A 265 -11.17 -22.46 -7.03
CA GLU A 265 -11.56 -21.38 -6.11
C GLU A 265 -10.93 -20.02 -6.47
N VAL A 266 -9.99 -20.00 -7.43
CA VAL A 266 -9.31 -18.77 -7.86
C VAL A 266 -10.33 -17.81 -8.50
N LYS A 267 -10.25 -16.53 -8.12
CA LYS A 267 -11.15 -15.49 -8.60
C LYS A 267 -10.37 -14.28 -9.10
N PRO A 268 -10.82 -13.61 -10.17
CA PRO A 268 -10.25 -12.35 -10.60
C PRO A 268 -10.15 -11.34 -9.46
N PHE A 269 -9.08 -10.55 -9.46
CA PHE A 269 -8.82 -9.50 -8.49
C PHE A 269 -8.57 -9.95 -7.05
N HIS A 270 -8.54 -11.26 -6.76
CA HIS A 270 -8.12 -11.79 -5.47
C HIS A 270 -6.70 -12.33 -5.59
N PRO A 271 -5.70 -11.76 -4.89
CA PRO A 271 -4.36 -12.33 -4.87
C PRO A 271 -4.32 -13.68 -4.15
N VAL A 272 -3.63 -14.65 -4.71
CA VAL A 272 -3.67 -16.05 -4.25
C VAL A 272 -2.30 -16.64 -3.98
N ILE A 273 -2.28 -17.64 -3.10
CA ILE A 273 -1.24 -18.67 -3.00
C ILE A 273 -1.91 -19.98 -3.42
N VAL A 274 -1.41 -20.62 -4.47
CA VAL A 274 -1.97 -21.88 -4.98
C VAL A 274 -0.85 -22.85 -5.34
N GLU A 275 -1.05 -24.11 -5.00
CA GLU A 275 -0.15 -25.22 -5.34
C GLU A 275 -0.74 -25.98 -6.52
N GLY A 276 0.12 -26.49 -7.39
CA GLY A 276 -0.28 -27.38 -8.48
C GLY A 276 0.89 -27.87 -9.30
N GLU A 277 0.59 -28.73 -10.27
CA GLU A 277 1.55 -29.30 -11.20
C GLU A 277 1.56 -28.49 -12.50
N VAL A 278 2.75 -28.22 -13.04
CA VAL A 278 2.89 -27.59 -14.35
C VAL A 278 2.29 -28.54 -15.41
N SER A 279 1.18 -28.12 -16.02
CA SER A 279 0.46 -28.91 -17.04
C SER A 279 0.85 -28.53 -18.47
N GLU A 280 1.50 -27.38 -18.67
CA GLU A 280 1.99 -26.94 -19.97
C GLU A 280 3.35 -26.24 -19.80
N ASN A 281 4.34 -26.65 -20.60
CA ASN A 281 5.70 -26.11 -20.53
C ASN A 281 5.71 -24.58 -20.72
N PRO A 282 6.61 -23.86 -20.03
CA PRO A 282 6.76 -22.42 -20.19
C PRO A 282 7.02 -21.98 -21.62
N LYS A 283 6.31 -20.93 -22.04
CA LYS A 283 6.46 -20.26 -23.33
C LYS A 283 6.93 -18.83 -23.13
N ILE A 284 7.95 -18.45 -23.88
CA ILE A 284 8.39 -17.05 -23.95
C ILE A 284 7.54 -16.34 -25.01
N ILE A 285 6.76 -15.35 -24.59
CA ILE A 285 5.90 -14.54 -25.45
C ILE A 285 6.55 -13.17 -25.73
N PRO A 286 6.02 -12.34 -26.67
CA PRO A 286 6.57 -11.04 -26.99
C PRO A 286 6.84 -10.17 -25.75
N ARG A 287 7.88 -9.34 -25.84
CA ARG A 287 8.47 -8.60 -24.70
C ARG A 287 9.10 -9.48 -23.63
N ARG A 288 9.43 -10.74 -23.95
CA ARG A 288 10.12 -11.69 -23.06
C ARG A 288 9.34 -11.90 -21.76
N HIS A 289 8.03 -12.06 -21.83
CA HIS A 289 7.24 -12.59 -20.71
C HIS A 289 7.25 -14.12 -20.78
N VAL A 290 7.15 -14.78 -19.64
CA VAL A 290 7.05 -16.24 -19.57
C VAL A 290 5.65 -16.59 -19.09
N VAL A 291 4.96 -17.45 -19.83
CA VAL A 291 3.64 -17.97 -19.47
C VAL A 291 3.70 -19.49 -19.43
N PHE A 292 3.12 -20.09 -18.41
CA PHE A 292 2.93 -21.54 -18.28
C PHE A 292 1.54 -21.82 -17.68
N LYS A 293 1.13 -23.08 -17.63
CA LYS A 293 -0.17 -23.46 -17.07
C LYS A 293 0.01 -24.38 -15.87
N LEU A 294 -0.77 -24.15 -14.83
CA LEU A 294 -0.84 -24.94 -13.62
C LEU A 294 -2.15 -25.74 -13.59
N SER A 295 -2.12 -26.95 -13.04
CA SER A 295 -3.27 -27.82 -12.81
C SER A 295 -3.19 -28.47 -11.44
N ASP A 296 -4.32 -28.64 -10.77
CA ASP A 296 -4.43 -29.37 -9.50
C ASP A 296 -5.50 -30.48 -9.56
N GLY A 297 -5.98 -30.79 -10.77
CA GLY A 297 -7.07 -31.74 -11.02
C GLY A 297 -8.48 -31.15 -10.84
N THR A 298 -8.64 -30.01 -10.16
CA THR A 298 -9.93 -29.29 -10.05
C THR A 298 -10.13 -28.28 -11.17
N GLY A 299 -9.03 -27.76 -11.71
CA GLY A 299 -9.04 -26.79 -12.79
C GLY A 299 -7.64 -26.53 -13.31
N THR A 300 -7.55 -25.62 -14.28
CA THR A 300 -6.27 -25.15 -14.82
C THR A 300 -6.24 -23.64 -14.87
N ILE A 301 -5.08 -23.02 -14.61
CA ILE A 301 -4.90 -21.57 -14.67
C ILE A 301 -3.57 -21.19 -15.32
N ASP A 302 -3.59 -20.11 -16.10
CA ASP A 302 -2.37 -19.54 -16.67
C ASP A 302 -1.60 -18.78 -15.58
N CYS A 303 -0.27 -18.91 -15.61
CA CYS A 303 0.65 -18.21 -14.73
C CYS A 303 1.63 -17.41 -15.58
N ALA A 304 1.85 -16.13 -15.23
CA ALA A 304 2.70 -15.24 -16.00
C ALA A 304 3.79 -14.58 -15.14
N ALA A 305 5.05 -14.78 -15.51
CA ALA A 305 6.19 -14.00 -15.03
C ALA A 305 6.57 -12.94 -16.07
N PHE A 306 6.28 -11.67 -15.78
CA PHE A 306 6.55 -10.56 -16.71
C PHE A 306 8.04 -10.22 -16.83
N GLU A 307 8.37 -9.48 -17.89
CA GLU A 307 9.73 -9.01 -18.16
C GLU A 307 10.40 -8.33 -16.94
N PRO A 308 9.69 -7.44 -16.22
CA PRO A 308 10.32 -6.70 -15.12
C PRO A 308 10.70 -7.54 -13.90
N THR A 309 10.20 -8.78 -13.77
CA THR A 309 10.40 -9.64 -12.58
C THR A 309 11.77 -10.30 -12.54
N GLY A 310 12.61 -10.10 -13.56
CA GLY A 310 14.03 -10.45 -13.51
C GLY A 310 14.29 -11.94 -13.26
N THR A 311 14.82 -12.26 -12.08
CA THR A 311 15.13 -13.64 -11.66
C THR A 311 13.91 -14.55 -11.63
N LEU A 312 12.75 -14.05 -11.19
CA LEU A 312 11.51 -14.85 -11.18
C LEU A 312 11.17 -15.38 -12.59
N ARG A 313 11.26 -14.51 -13.60
CA ARG A 313 11.09 -14.92 -15.00
C ARG A 313 12.12 -15.96 -15.44
N LYS A 314 13.40 -15.80 -15.06
CA LYS A 314 14.47 -16.75 -15.43
C LYS A 314 14.23 -18.13 -14.82
N VAL A 315 13.71 -18.20 -13.60
CA VAL A 315 13.34 -19.46 -12.93
C VAL A 315 12.09 -20.05 -13.60
N ALA A 316 11.04 -19.26 -13.81
CA ALA A 316 9.82 -19.71 -14.46
C ALA A 316 10.06 -20.29 -15.88
N ALA A 317 11.05 -19.76 -16.62
CA ALA A 317 11.40 -20.26 -17.95
C ALA A 317 12.04 -21.67 -17.95
N ARG A 318 12.45 -22.18 -16.79
CA ARG A 318 13.11 -23.48 -16.64
C ARG A 318 12.19 -24.58 -16.13
N LEU A 319 10.95 -24.25 -15.77
CA LEU A 319 9.96 -25.23 -15.35
C LEU A 319 9.65 -26.23 -16.47
N GLN A 320 9.20 -27.41 -16.10
CA GLN A 320 8.82 -28.50 -16.98
C GLN A 320 7.47 -29.07 -16.57
N VAL A 321 6.75 -29.66 -17.53
CA VAL A 321 5.55 -30.43 -17.23
C VAL A 321 5.88 -31.51 -16.20
N GLY A 322 5.09 -31.60 -15.13
CA GLY A 322 5.35 -32.48 -14.00
C GLY A 322 5.90 -31.80 -12.75
N ASP A 323 6.41 -30.57 -12.87
CA ASP A 323 6.93 -29.84 -11.72
C ASP A 323 5.79 -29.46 -10.77
N LEU A 324 5.87 -29.91 -9.52
CA LEU A 324 4.98 -29.49 -8.43
C LEU A 324 5.52 -28.19 -7.82
N ILE A 325 4.73 -27.12 -7.92
CA ILE A 325 5.15 -25.79 -7.51
C ILE A 325 4.05 -25.06 -6.75
N GLU A 326 4.46 -24.06 -5.98
CA GLU A 326 3.55 -23.10 -5.37
C GLU A 326 3.75 -21.73 -6.01
N VAL A 327 2.67 -21.15 -6.53
CA VAL A 327 2.67 -19.83 -7.16
C VAL A 327 1.92 -18.82 -6.31
N MET A 328 2.43 -17.59 -6.30
CA MET A 328 1.88 -16.49 -5.52
C MET A 328 1.74 -15.25 -6.39
N GLY A 329 0.57 -14.63 -6.35
CA GLY A 329 0.38 -13.34 -6.99
C GLY A 329 -1.06 -12.97 -7.30
N GLY A 330 -1.20 -11.84 -7.96
CA GLY A 330 -2.48 -11.24 -8.27
C GLY A 330 -3.18 -11.85 -9.48
N VAL A 331 -4.47 -12.17 -9.35
CA VAL A 331 -5.26 -12.77 -10.45
C VAL A 331 -5.81 -11.66 -11.35
N LYS A 332 -5.53 -11.76 -12.64
CA LYS A 332 -6.11 -10.90 -13.69
C LYS A 332 -7.30 -11.59 -14.34
N PRO A 333 -8.42 -10.85 -14.55
CA PRO A 333 -9.60 -11.41 -15.20
C PRO A 333 -9.28 -11.84 -16.63
N ARG A 334 -10.08 -12.78 -17.13
CA ARG A 334 -10.15 -13.08 -18.56
C ARG A 334 -10.54 -11.83 -19.35
N THR A 335 -9.84 -11.56 -20.43
CA THR A 335 -10.19 -10.50 -21.41
C THR A 335 -10.23 -11.08 -22.81
N ASP A 336 -10.67 -10.30 -23.79
CA ASP A 336 -10.65 -10.72 -25.19
C ASP A 336 -9.23 -11.16 -25.60
N GLY A 337 -9.10 -12.44 -25.96
CA GLY A 337 -7.84 -13.06 -26.36
C GLY A 337 -6.85 -13.40 -25.24
N LYS A 338 -7.20 -13.23 -23.95
CA LYS A 338 -6.33 -13.62 -22.82
C LYS A 338 -7.09 -14.39 -21.74
N PRO A 339 -6.62 -15.58 -21.33
CA PRO A 339 -7.23 -16.34 -20.25
C PRO A 339 -7.05 -15.62 -18.90
N GLU A 340 -7.82 -16.05 -17.91
CA GLU A 340 -7.58 -15.69 -16.52
C GLU A 340 -6.16 -16.13 -16.13
N THR A 341 -5.39 -15.23 -15.51
CA THR A 341 -3.95 -15.42 -15.31
C THR A 341 -3.52 -14.97 -13.92
N ILE A 342 -2.69 -15.77 -13.25
CA ILE A 342 -1.96 -15.36 -12.05
C ILE A 342 -0.70 -14.60 -12.47
N ASN A 343 -0.64 -13.31 -12.13
CA ASN A 343 0.55 -12.50 -12.32
C ASN A 343 1.52 -12.79 -11.17
N LEU A 344 2.61 -13.52 -11.45
CA LEU A 344 3.51 -14.03 -10.43
C LEU A 344 4.30 -12.90 -9.74
N GLU A 345 4.24 -12.94 -8.41
CA GLU A 345 5.09 -12.17 -7.49
C GLU A 345 6.19 -13.06 -6.90
N LYS A 346 5.84 -14.33 -6.58
CA LYS A 346 6.75 -15.35 -6.06
C LYS A 346 6.40 -16.74 -6.62
N LEU A 347 7.37 -17.63 -6.57
CA LEU A 347 7.31 -19.03 -6.99
C LEU A 347 8.20 -19.82 -6.02
N ARG A 348 7.73 -20.98 -5.56
CA ARG A 348 8.48 -21.92 -4.74
C ARG A 348 8.52 -23.31 -5.36
#